data_AF-A0A6I3GZN6-F1
#
_entry.id   AF-A0A6I3GZN6-F1
#
_cell.length_a   1.000
_cell.length_b   1.000
_cell.length_c   1.000
_cell.angle_alpha   90.00
_cell.angle_beta   90.00
_cell.angle_gamma   90.00
#
_symmetry.space_group_name_H-M   'P 1'
#
loop_
_entity.id
_entity.type
_entity.pdbx_description
1 polymer ?
#
loop_
_entity_poly.entity_id
_entity_poly.type
_entity_poly.pdbx_seq_one_letter_code
_entity_poly.pdbx_strand_id
1 'polypeptide(L)'
;MSVDVTALKTLAEEKKLPLERLINAIENEVAKAYAELPVAKPHGRAVLNRQTGEILIYVPLLGPDGDRIDTVTDNPDGFAKLADKTARKVIKEKMREAKDLEVVTEFSGSVGDVIGGIVQQGTDAEVIYVSL
;
A
#
# COMPACT_ATOMS: atom_id res chain seq x y z
N MET A 1 -14.15 -3.59 12.76
CA MET A 1 -13.38 -4.75 12.24
C MET A 1 -12.02 -4.18 11.83
N SER A 2 -10.96 -4.59 12.52
CA SER A 2 -9.59 -4.06 12.38
C SER A 2 -8.82 -4.80 11.29
N VAL A 3 -7.77 -4.16 10.76
CA VAL A 3 -6.85 -4.81 9.82
C VAL A 3 -6.15 -5.95 10.55
N ASP A 4 -6.16 -7.15 9.98
CA ASP A 4 -5.50 -8.31 10.61
C ASP A 4 -3.98 -8.18 10.47
N VAL A 5 -3.34 -7.74 11.56
CA VAL A 5 -1.89 -7.55 11.62
C VAL A 5 -1.13 -8.87 11.57
N THR A 6 -1.75 -9.99 11.97
CA THR A 6 -1.11 -11.30 11.88
C THR A 6 -1.02 -11.76 10.44
N ALA A 7 -2.10 -11.61 9.68
CA ALA A 7 -2.08 -11.87 8.23
C ALA A 7 -1.08 -10.95 7.50
N LEU A 8 -0.98 -9.68 7.91
CA LEU A 8 0.00 -8.74 7.37
C LEU A 8 1.44 -9.20 7.58
N LYS A 9 1.78 -9.70 8.78
CA LYS A 9 3.11 -10.20 9.11
C LYS A 9 3.45 -11.44 8.27
N THR A 10 2.54 -12.40 8.19
CA THR A 10 2.73 -13.62 7.39
C THR A 10 2.97 -13.28 5.92
N LEU A 11 2.17 -12.36 5.35
CA LEU A 11 2.33 -11.93 3.96
C LEU A 11 3.65 -11.20 3.70
N ALA A 12 4.09 -10.36 4.64
CA ALA A 12 5.37 -9.67 4.55
C ALA A 12 6.55 -10.66 4.56
N GLU A 13 6.48 -11.69 5.43
CA GLU A 13 7.49 -12.76 5.49
C GLU A 13 7.52 -13.61 4.21
N GLU A 14 6.36 -14.05 3.70
CA GLU A 14 6.28 -14.88 2.50
C GLU A 14 6.89 -14.23 1.25
N LYS A 15 6.75 -12.90 1.12
CA LYS A 15 7.28 -12.15 -0.04
C LYS A 15 8.59 -11.44 0.24
N LYS A 16 9.26 -11.75 1.35
CA LYS A 16 10.54 -11.15 1.74
C LYS A 16 10.49 -9.61 1.73
N LEU A 17 9.32 -9.03 2.01
CA LEU A 17 9.11 -7.59 1.99
C LEU A 17 9.26 -7.04 3.42
N PRO A 18 10.05 -5.98 3.66
CA PRO A 18 10.12 -5.40 4.98
C PRO A 18 8.75 -4.89 5.43
N LEU A 19 8.27 -5.38 6.58
CA LEU A 19 6.97 -5.01 7.13
C LEU A 19 6.78 -3.49 7.22
N GLU A 20 7.85 -2.76 7.54
CA GLU A 20 7.82 -1.29 7.64
C GLU A 20 7.50 -0.61 6.31
N ARG A 21 7.97 -1.16 5.17
CA ARG A 21 7.64 -0.61 3.85
C ARG A 21 6.16 -0.76 3.55
N LEU A 22 5.57 -1.89 3.95
CA LEU A 22 4.15 -2.15 3.80
C LEU A 22 3.31 -1.20 4.67
N ILE A 23 3.70 -1.05 5.94
CA ILE A 23 3.04 -0.15 6.88
C ILE A 23 3.08 1.29 6.34
N ASN A 24 4.25 1.78 5.96
CA ASN A 24 4.40 3.13 5.42
C ASN A 24 3.57 3.33 4.14
N ALA A 25 3.48 2.31 3.28
CA ALA A 25 2.65 2.38 2.09
C ALA A 25 1.16 2.48 2.44
N ILE A 26 0.68 1.68 3.40
CA ILE A 26 -0.70 1.73 3.89
C ILE A 26 -0.99 3.09 4.51
N GLU A 27 -0.13 3.59 5.39
CA GLU A 27 -0.29 4.90 6.04
C GLU A 27 -0.38 6.04 5.02
N ASN A 28 0.51 6.06 4.01
CA ASN A 28 0.50 7.10 2.99
C ASN A 28 -0.78 7.07 2.15
N GLU A 29 -1.23 5.90 1.72
CA GLU A 29 -2.44 5.77 0.90
C GLU A 29 -3.72 6.03 1.69
N VAL A 30 -3.76 5.61 2.96
CA VAL A 30 -4.88 5.93 3.84
C VAL A 30 -4.92 7.43 4.16
N ALA A 31 -3.76 8.09 4.34
CA ALA A 31 -3.70 9.54 4.51
C ALA A 31 -4.20 10.29 3.27
N LYS A 32 -3.87 9.82 2.06
CA LYS A 32 -4.43 10.37 0.80
C LYS A 32 -5.95 10.20 0.74
N ALA A 33 -6.45 9.00 1.02
CA ALA A 33 -7.88 8.72 1.03
C ALA A 33 -8.63 9.57 2.07
N TYR A 34 -8.01 9.85 3.22
CA TYR A 34 -8.54 10.80 4.19
C TYR A 34 -8.58 12.21 3.61
N ALA A 35 -7.51 12.70 2.99
CA ALA A 35 -7.42 14.06 2.43
C ALA A 35 -8.45 14.35 1.33
N GLU A 36 -8.97 13.32 0.65
CA GLU A 36 -10.04 13.45 -0.34
C GLU A 36 -11.43 13.62 0.28
N LEU A 37 -11.60 13.32 1.57
CA LEU A 37 -12.89 13.46 2.24
C LEU A 37 -13.25 14.93 2.44
N PRO A 38 -14.53 15.32 2.27
CA PRO A 38 -14.97 16.71 2.49
C PRO A 38 -14.75 17.22 3.92
N VAL A 39 -14.71 16.32 4.89
CA VAL A 39 -14.52 16.61 6.32
C VAL A 39 -13.06 16.57 6.76
N ALA A 40 -12.13 16.35 5.82
CA ALA A 40 -10.73 16.17 6.12
C ALA A 40 -10.08 17.46 6.63
N LYS A 41 -9.30 17.33 7.71
CA LYS A 41 -8.48 18.42 8.23
C LYS A 41 -7.12 18.45 7.53
N PRO A 42 -6.52 19.63 7.33
CA PRO A 42 -5.22 19.76 6.67
C PRO A 42 -4.12 19.05 7.47
N HIS A 43 -3.12 18.54 6.75
CA HIS A 43 -1.94 17.84 7.32
C HIS A 43 -2.25 16.58 8.15
N GLY A 44 -3.41 15.94 7.94
CA GLY A 44 -3.72 14.65 8.55
C GLY A 44 -2.72 13.56 8.13
N ARG A 45 -2.14 12.86 9.11
CA ARG A 45 -1.26 11.71 8.90
C ARG A 45 -1.93 10.46 9.44
N ALA A 46 -1.98 9.40 8.63
CA ALA A 46 -2.46 8.11 9.12
C ALA A 46 -1.33 7.37 9.83
N VAL A 47 -1.67 6.72 10.94
CA VAL A 47 -0.75 5.85 11.69
C VAL A 47 -1.44 4.52 11.94
N LEU A 48 -0.77 3.42 11.58
CA LEU A 48 -1.24 2.06 11.79
C LEU A 48 -0.59 1.48 13.06
N ASN A 49 -1.42 1.09 14.01
CA ASN A 49 -0.94 0.39 15.20
C ASN A 49 -0.56 -1.06 14.86
N ARG A 50 0.72 -1.40 15.06
CA ARG A 50 1.32 -2.72 14.76
C ARG A 50 0.90 -3.85 15.71
N GLN A 51 0.16 -3.53 16.77
CA GLN A 51 -0.35 -4.50 17.74
C GLN A 51 -1.86 -4.70 17.56
N THR A 52 -2.62 -3.61 17.41
CA THR A 52 -4.10 -3.67 17.34
C THR A 52 -4.65 -3.72 15.92
N GLY A 53 -3.87 -3.26 14.93
CA GLY A 53 -4.32 -3.14 13.53
C GLY A 53 -5.28 -1.98 13.29
N GLU A 54 -5.41 -1.08 14.27
CA GLU A 54 -6.22 0.11 14.16
C GLU A 54 -5.44 1.22 13.45
N ILE A 55 -6.14 1.95 12.58
CA ILE A 55 -5.60 3.11 11.87
C ILE A 55 -6.26 4.35 12.45
N LEU A 56 -5.42 5.29 12.90
CA LEU A 56 -5.85 6.58 13.43
C LEU A 56 -5.27 7.70 12.58
N ILE A 57 -6.04 8.77 12.36
CA ILE A 57 -5.52 9.98 11.74
C ILE A 57 -5.09 10.95 12.82
N TYR A 58 -3.86 11.43 12.73
CA TYR A 58 -3.30 12.47 13.57
C TYR A 58 -3.23 13.77 12.78
N VAL A 59 -3.89 14.80 13.30
CA VAL A 59 -3.97 16.12 12.67
C VAL A 59 -3.24 17.12 13.58
N PRO A 60 -2.27 17.88 13.07
CA PRO A 60 -1.63 18.92 13.85
C PRO A 60 -2.58 20.09 14.10
N LEU A 61 -2.67 20.53 15.34
CA LEU A 61 -3.30 21.79 15.71
C LEU A 61 -2.29 22.91 15.48
N LEU A 62 -2.57 23.77 14.50
CA LEU A 62 -1.74 24.93 14.19
C LEU A 62 -2.23 26.14 14.99
N GLY A 63 -1.28 26.87 15.58
CA GLY A 63 -1.51 28.12 16.28
C GLY A 63 -1.76 29.29 15.35
N PRO A 64 -2.10 30.46 15.91
CA PRO A 64 -2.32 31.70 15.14
C PRO A 64 -1.12 32.10 14.27
N ASP A 65 0.09 31.78 14.74
CA ASP A 65 1.37 32.09 14.08
C ASP A 65 1.86 30.97 13.14
N GLY A 66 1.06 29.89 12.97
CA GLY A 66 1.42 28.73 12.14
C GLY A 66 2.27 27.67 12.84
N ASP A 67 2.63 27.88 14.11
CA ASP A 67 3.36 26.89 14.91
C ASP A 67 2.49 25.69 15.27
N ARG A 68 3.09 24.50 15.29
CA ARG A 68 2.44 23.27 15.75
C ARG A 68 2.35 23.28 17.27
N ILE A 69 1.13 23.43 17.80
CA ILE A 69 0.88 23.48 19.24
C ILE A 69 0.60 22.09 19.78
N ASP A 70 -0.20 21.30 19.07
CA ASP A 70 -0.64 19.99 19.54
C ASP A 70 -0.95 19.06 18.36
N THR A 71 -1.27 17.80 18.64
CA THR A 71 -1.75 16.84 17.65
C THR A 71 -3.01 16.17 18.17
N VAL A 72 -4.10 16.30 17.42
CA VAL A 72 -5.40 15.72 17.77
C VAL A 72 -5.68 14.52 16.88
N THR A 73 -6.28 13.48 17.45
CA THR A 73 -6.77 12.34 16.66
C THR A 73 -8.11 12.68 16.01
N ASP A 74 -8.22 12.44 14.71
CA ASP A 74 -9.45 12.58 13.95
C ASP A 74 -9.90 11.20 13.44
N ASN A 75 -11.16 10.84 13.67
CA ASN A 75 -11.73 9.62 13.15
C ASN A 75 -13.17 9.89 12.67
N PRO A 76 -13.33 10.30 11.40
CA PRO A 76 -14.64 10.53 10.83
C PRO A 76 -15.48 9.25 10.80
N ASP A 77 -16.81 9.41 10.84
CA ASP A 77 -17.72 8.28 10.76
C ASP A 77 -17.51 7.48 9.47
N GLY A 78 -17.40 6.15 9.60
CA GLY A 78 -17.18 5.24 8.48
C GLY A 78 -15.74 5.19 7.94
N PHE A 79 -14.82 6.01 8.47
CA PHE A 79 -13.42 6.03 8.04
C PHE A 79 -12.72 4.68 8.23
N ALA A 80 -13.01 3.97 9.33
CA ALA A 80 -12.45 2.64 9.60
C ALA A 80 -12.67 1.65 8.44
N LYS A 81 -13.83 1.71 7.77
CA LYS A 81 -14.16 0.83 6.64
C LYS A 81 -13.41 1.25 5.37
N LEU A 82 -13.26 2.55 5.15
CA LEU A 82 -12.46 3.09 4.04
C LEU A 82 -10.99 2.68 4.22
N ALA A 83 -10.45 2.86 5.42
CA ALA A 83 -9.07 2.51 5.76
C ALA A 83 -8.79 1.01 5.55
N ASP A 84 -9.68 0.11 5.98
CA ASP A 84 -9.53 -1.33 5.74
C ASP A 84 -9.52 -1.68 4.24
N LYS A 85 -10.45 -1.11 3.47
CA LYS A 85 -10.52 -1.33 2.01
C LYS A 85 -9.24 -0.83 1.32
N THR A 86 -8.76 0.34 1.70
CA THR A 86 -7.52 0.92 1.16
C THR A 86 -6.31 0.07 1.54
N ALA A 87 -6.20 -0.34 2.81
CA ALA A 87 -5.11 -1.21 3.27
C ALA A 87 -5.04 -2.51 2.44
N ARG A 88 -6.18 -3.21 2.26
CA ARG A 88 -6.26 -4.43 1.43
C ARG A 88 -5.81 -4.20 -0.01
N LYS A 89 -6.22 -3.07 -0.61
CA LYS A 89 -5.81 -2.69 -1.96
C LYS A 89 -4.29 -2.51 -2.03
N VAL A 90 -3.72 -1.74 -1.11
CA VAL A 90 -2.28 -1.43 -1.08
C VAL A 90 -1.45 -2.68 -0.85
N ILE A 91 -1.89 -3.58 0.03
CA ILE A 91 -1.23 -4.88 0.24
C ILE A 91 -1.17 -5.63 -1.08
N LYS A 92 -2.30 -5.77 -1.78
CA LYS A 92 -2.35 -6.48 -3.07
C LYS A 92 -1.43 -5.85 -4.12
N GLU A 93 -1.40 -4.51 -4.18
CA GLU A 93 -0.53 -3.78 -5.10
C GLU A 93 0.95 -4.00 -4.78
N LYS A 94 1.36 -3.85 -3.51
CA LYS A 94 2.75 -4.07 -3.11
C LYS A 94 3.23 -5.50 -3.32
N MET A 95 2.33 -6.47 -3.14
CA MET A 95 2.63 -7.88 -3.43
C MET A 95 2.86 -8.12 -4.92
N ARG A 96 2.13 -7.42 -5.79
CA ARG A 96 2.35 -7.46 -7.23
C ARG A 96 3.67 -6.80 -7.61
N GLU A 97 3.94 -5.59 -7.09
CA GLU A 97 5.21 -4.88 -7.34
C GLU A 97 6.43 -5.71 -6.92
N ALA A 98 6.35 -6.40 -5.77
CA ALA A 98 7.43 -7.25 -5.29
C ALA A 98 7.70 -8.44 -6.23
N LYS A 99 6.62 -9.08 -6.71
CA LYS A 99 6.72 -10.17 -7.69
C LYS A 99 7.28 -9.65 -9.02
N ASP A 100 6.81 -8.51 -9.48
CA ASP A 100 7.27 -7.91 -10.74
C ASP A 100 8.76 -7.55 -10.66
N LEU A 101 9.24 -7.05 -9.50
CA LEU A 101 10.65 -6.76 -9.28
C LEU A 101 11.53 -8.03 -9.25
N GLU A 102 11.04 -9.11 -8.65
CA GLU A 102 11.70 -10.42 -8.65
C GLU A 102 11.87 -10.94 -10.08
N VAL A 103 10.79 -10.91 -10.88
CA VAL A 103 10.79 -11.28 -12.30
C VAL A 103 11.80 -10.44 -13.08
N VAL A 104 11.78 -9.11 -12.94
CA VAL A 104 12.75 -8.25 -13.63
C VAL A 104 14.19 -8.62 -13.26
N THR A 105 14.45 -8.93 -12.00
CA THR A 105 15.80 -9.33 -11.53
C THR A 105 16.23 -10.65 -12.16
N GLU A 106 15.34 -11.64 -12.22
CA GLU A 106 15.59 -12.93 -12.85
C GLU A 106 15.92 -12.79 -14.34
N PHE A 107 15.13 -12.01 -15.09
CA PHE A 107 15.32 -11.84 -16.53
C PHE A 107 16.41 -10.83 -16.93
N SER A 108 16.85 -9.96 -16.01
CA SER A 108 17.97 -9.04 -16.27
C SER A 108 19.28 -9.78 -16.54
N GLY A 109 19.46 -10.98 -15.99
CA GLY A 109 20.65 -11.81 -16.22
C GLY A 109 20.66 -12.53 -17.57
N SER A 110 19.49 -12.68 -18.20
CA SER A 110 19.28 -13.46 -19.42
C SER A 110 19.22 -12.58 -20.68
N VAL A 111 19.55 -11.29 -20.56
CA VAL A 111 19.51 -10.35 -21.68
C VAL A 111 20.57 -10.74 -22.70
N GLY A 112 20.13 -11.25 -23.85
CA GLY A 112 20.99 -11.73 -24.94
C GLY A 112 21.00 -13.25 -25.10
N ASP A 113 20.40 -13.99 -24.17
CA ASP A 113 20.28 -15.45 -24.26
C ASP A 113 19.04 -15.87 -25.05
N VAL A 114 19.12 -17.02 -25.71
CA VAL A 114 17.98 -17.64 -26.40
C VAL A 114 17.15 -18.41 -25.38
N ILE A 115 15.91 -17.97 -25.19
CA ILE A 115 14.95 -18.57 -24.26
C ILE A 115 13.75 -19.15 -25.03
N GLY A 116 13.20 -20.26 -24.53
CA GLY A 116 11.98 -20.87 -25.05
C GLY A 116 10.76 -20.52 -24.18
N GLY A 117 9.57 -20.48 -24.78
CA GLY A 117 8.32 -20.23 -24.06
C GLY A 117 7.09 -20.69 -24.85
N ILE A 118 5.93 -20.67 -24.20
CA ILE A 118 4.63 -21.05 -24.77
C ILE A 118 3.86 -19.80 -25.20
N VAL A 119 3.45 -19.75 -26.47
CA VAL A 119 2.60 -18.66 -26.99
C VAL A 119 1.22 -18.73 -26.34
N GLN A 120 0.75 -17.61 -25.81
CA GLN A 120 -0.54 -17.44 -25.18
C GLN A 120 -1.52 -16.72 -26.10
N GLN A 121 -2.81 -17.05 -26.00
CA GLN A 121 -3.83 -16.37 -26.78
C GLN A 121 -4.02 -14.93 -26.25
N GLY A 122 -3.67 -13.94 -27.08
CA GLY A 122 -3.87 -12.53 -26.81
C GLY A 122 -5.20 -12.00 -27.33
N THR A 123 -5.67 -10.89 -26.75
CA THR A 123 -6.80 -10.11 -27.25
C THR A 123 -6.42 -9.11 -28.33
N ASP A 124 -5.14 -8.72 -28.38
CA ASP A 124 -4.59 -7.81 -29.38
C ASP A 124 -3.91 -8.62 -30.50
N ALA A 125 -4.21 -8.28 -31.75
CA ALA A 125 -3.66 -8.96 -32.92
C ALA A 125 -2.20 -8.56 -33.22
N GLU A 126 -1.76 -7.39 -32.73
CA GLU A 126 -0.39 -6.89 -32.95
C GLU A 126 0.58 -7.30 -31.83
N VAL A 127 0.09 -7.85 -30.71
CA VAL A 127 0.90 -8.24 -29.55
C VAL A 127 0.84 -9.75 -29.32
N ILE A 128 1.99 -10.42 -29.43
CA ILE A 128 2.12 -11.85 -29.10
C ILE A 128 2.56 -12.00 -27.64
N TYR A 129 1.69 -12.60 -26.83
CA TYR A 129 1.99 -12.90 -25.44
C TYR A 129 2.74 -14.24 -25.37
N VAL A 130 3.88 -14.28 -24.68
CA VAL A 130 4.67 -15.50 -24.48
C VAL A 130 4.85 -15.73 -22.99
N SER A 131 4.45 -16.92 -22.51
CA SER A 131 4.77 -17.37 -21.15
C SER A 131 6.09 -18.12 -21.20
N LEU A 132 7.10 -17.59 -20.52
CA LEU A 132 8.36 -18.27 -20.27
C LEU A 132 8.20 -19.27 -19.11
#